data_AF-A0A7S1SKP0-F1
#
_entry.id   AF-A0A7S1SKP0-F1
#
_cell.length_a   1.000
_cell.length_b   1.000
_cell.length_c   1.000
_cell.angle_alpha   90.00
_cell.angle_beta   90.00
_cell.angle_gamma   90.00
#
_symmetry.space_group_name_H-M   'P 1'
#
loop_
_entity.id
_entity.type
_entity.pdbx_description
1 polymer ?
#
loop_
_entity_poly.entity_id
_entity_poly.type
_entity_poly.pdbx_seq_one_letter_code
_entity_poly.pdbx_strand_id
1 'polypeptide(L)'
;MQTRPTIGLHGRGDADPGAEDFEAASNSSSVHRRLLYPMPVLNSQRQVTKMFEADKLWSAGYHGSGIRMGVFDTGIKSDHPAVKNIKERSNWTHEPTLADGLGHGSFVAGVIASVDPDCLGFAPEVELHTFRVFTNDQVSYTSWFLDAFNYAIATDMQIVNLSIGGPDYLDEAFVDKVLEITSNGLIMVSAIGNDGPHYGTLNNPADQNDVIGVGGIDYNKNIAHFSSRGMSTWELPGGYGRAKPDVTAYGKDVGGSKIQG
;
A
#
# COMPACT_ATOMS: atom_id res chain seq x y z
N MET A 1 -0.41 20.08 1.89
CA MET A 1 -0.43 19.30 0.64
C MET A 1 -1.30 18.06 0.88
N GLN A 2 -2.06 17.57 -0.11
CA GLN A 2 -2.93 16.39 0.05
C GLN A 2 -2.24 15.17 -0.58
N THR A 3 -1.88 14.17 0.23
CA THR A 3 -1.41 12.86 -0.25
C THR A 3 -2.61 11.96 -0.56
N ARG A 4 -2.42 10.93 -1.39
CA ARG A 4 -3.47 9.96 -1.73
C ARG A 4 -2.99 8.52 -1.52
N PRO A 5 -3.84 7.60 -1.04
CA PRO A 5 -3.51 6.18 -1.01
C PRO A 5 -3.33 5.65 -2.44
N THR A 6 -2.34 4.78 -2.63
CA THR A 6 -2.01 4.19 -3.94
C THR A 6 -2.95 3.01 -4.23
N ILE A 7 -4.27 3.27 -4.34
CA ILE A 7 -5.27 2.20 -4.50
C ILE A 7 -5.17 1.56 -5.90
N GLY A 8 -4.80 0.27 -5.93
CA GLY A 8 -4.80 -0.60 -7.11
C GLY A 8 -6.06 -1.46 -7.27
N LEU A 9 -7.23 -1.00 -6.79
CA LEU A 9 -8.47 -1.76 -6.87
C LEU A 9 -9.40 -1.21 -7.97
N HIS A 10 -9.51 -2.00 -9.06
CA HIS A 10 -10.56 -2.02 -10.10
C HIS A 10 -11.47 -0.77 -10.20
N GLY A 11 -10.99 0.24 -10.95
CA GLY A 11 -11.87 1.11 -11.71
C GLY A 11 -12.37 0.35 -12.94
N ARG A 12 -13.70 0.28 -13.12
CA ARG A 12 -14.31 -0.19 -14.38
C ARG A 12 -13.65 0.54 -15.54
N GLY A 13 -13.16 -0.23 -16.50
CA GLY A 13 -12.42 0.28 -17.65
C GLY A 13 -13.20 1.33 -18.43
N ASP A 14 -12.45 2.32 -18.90
CA ASP A 14 -12.83 3.16 -20.02
C ASP A 14 -13.15 2.25 -21.22
N ALA A 15 -14.41 2.27 -21.62
CA ALA A 15 -14.85 1.65 -22.86
C ALA A 15 -14.58 2.62 -24.02
N ASP A 16 -13.86 2.11 -25.02
CA ASP A 16 -13.68 2.64 -26.37
C ASP A 16 -15.02 3.12 -26.98
N PRO A 17 -15.13 4.35 -27.53
CA PRO A 17 -16.39 4.90 -27.99
C PRO A 17 -16.69 4.42 -29.42
N GLY A 18 -17.63 3.49 -29.55
CA GLY A 18 -18.11 3.07 -30.85
C GLY A 18 -19.32 2.16 -30.80
N ALA A 19 -20.52 2.74 -30.66
CA ALA A 19 -21.77 2.27 -31.30
C ALA A 19 -22.94 3.20 -30.94
N GLU A 20 -23.85 3.35 -31.90
CA GLU A 20 -24.87 4.38 -32.06
C GLU A 20 -26.08 4.28 -31.10
N ASP A 21 -26.78 5.40 -31.00
CA ASP A 21 -28.04 5.66 -30.29
C ASP A 21 -29.17 4.64 -30.56
N PHE A 22 -30.03 4.38 -29.55
CA PHE A 22 -31.50 4.37 -29.71
C PHE A 22 -32.23 4.47 -28.35
N GLU A 23 -33.38 5.16 -28.37
CA GLU A 23 -34.15 5.74 -27.26
C GLU A 23 -34.83 4.80 -26.22
N ALA A 24 -34.93 5.34 -25.00
CA ALA A 24 -36.01 5.34 -23.99
C ALA A 24 -36.98 4.15 -23.79
N ALA A 25 -37.07 3.68 -22.54
CA ALA A 25 -38.35 3.51 -21.80
C ALA A 25 -38.13 3.25 -20.30
N SER A 26 -38.94 3.92 -19.47
CA SER A 26 -39.07 3.74 -18.02
C SER A 26 -39.70 2.40 -17.63
N ASN A 27 -39.20 1.73 -16.58
CA ASN A 27 -40.08 1.22 -15.51
C ASN A 27 -39.34 0.75 -14.26
N SER A 28 -39.92 1.13 -13.12
CA SER A 28 -39.59 0.69 -11.76
C SER A 28 -39.90 -0.79 -11.56
N SER A 29 -38.93 -1.57 -11.07
CA SER A 29 -39.22 -2.74 -10.21
C SER A 29 -37.96 -3.17 -9.44
N SER A 30 -38.16 -3.41 -8.15
CA SER A 30 -37.17 -3.87 -7.20
C SER A 30 -36.73 -5.30 -7.53
N VAL A 31 -35.44 -5.49 -7.83
CA VAL A 31 -34.84 -6.83 -7.91
C VAL A 31 -33.58 -6.83 -7.04
N HIS A 32 -33.66 -7.58 -5.94
CA HIS A 32 -32.51 -7.94 -5.12
C HIS A 32 -31.49 -8.66 -5.98
N ARG A 33 -30.48 -7.93 -6.45
CA ARG A 33 -29.38 -8.47 -7.24
C ARG A 33 -28.40 -9.15 -6.28
N ARG A 34 -28.68 -10.42 -5.96
CA ARG A 34 -27.76 -11.33 -5.28
C ARG A 34 -26.55 -11.49 -6.20
N LEU A 35 -25.44 -10.81 -5.89
CA LEU A 35 -24.17 -10.94 -6.59
C LEU A 35 -23.61 -12.35 -6.34
N LEU A 36 -23.96 -13.29 -7.21
CA LEU A 36 -23.30 -14.58 -7.34
C LEU A 36 -22.13 -14.42 -8.31
N TYR A 37 -20.99 -13.98 -7.80
CA TYR A 37 -19.70 -14.28 -8.41
C TYR A 37 -18.89 -15.05 -7.38
N PRO A 38 -18.72 -16.38 -7.51
CA PRO A 38 -17.70 -17.06 -6.73
C PRO A 38 -16.34 -16.48 -7.16
N MET A 39 -15.69 -15.77 -6.24
CA MET A 39 -14.27 -15.43 -6.37
C MET A 39 -13.53 -16.75 -6.63
N PRO A 40 -12.71 -16.86 -7.68
CA PRO A 40 -11.96 -18.08 -7.92
C PRO A 40 -11.09 -18.30 -6.69
N VAL A 41 -11.23 -19.48 -6.08
CA VAL A 41 -10.29 -19.98 -5.08
C VAL A 41 -8.89 -19.71 -5.63
N LEU A 42 -8.13 -18.86 -4.95
CA LEU A 42 -6.76 -18.56 -5.32
C LEU A 42 -6.02 -19.89 -5.32
N ASN A 43 -5.83 -20.45 -6.50
CA ASN A 43 -5.01 -21.63 -6.69
C ASN A 43 -3.67 -21.32 -6.02
N SER A 44 -3.19 -22.16 -5.10
CA SER A 44 -2.03 -21.88 -4.24
C SER A 44 -0.78 -21.45 -5.00
N GLN A 45 -0.70 -21.78 -6.29
CA GLN A 45 0.33 -21.34 -7.24
C GLN A 45 0.31 -19.84 -7.59
N ARG A 46 -0.78 -19.10 -7.31
CA ARG A 46 -0.88 -17.66 -7.58
C ARG A 46 -0.71 -16.77 -6.35
N GLN A 47 -0.46 -17.34 -5.17
CA GLN A 47 -0.13 -16.52 -4.00
C GLN A 47 1.22 -15.83 -4.22
N VAL A 48 1.24 -14.51 -4.04
CA VAL A 48 2.46 -13.70 -4.22
C VAL A 48 3.60 -14.17 -3.33
N THR A 49 3.32 -14.63 -2.12
CA THR A 49 4.30 -15.23 -1.20
C THR A 49 4.98 -16.45 -1.80
N LYS A 50 4.22 -17.34 -2.46
CA LYS A 50 4.79 -18.51 -3.15
C LYS A 50 5.62 -18.12 -4.37
N MET A 51 5.18 -17.11 -5.12
CA MET A 51 5.91 -16.62 -6.30
C MET A 51 7.25 -15.95 -5.95
N PHE A 52 7.35 -15.39 -4.73
CA PHE A 52 8.58 -14.87 -4.15
C PHE A 52 9.35 -15.90 -3.31
N GLU A 53 8.92 -17.17 -3.31
CA GLU A 53 9.56 -18.25 -2.57
C GLU A 53 9.67 -18.00 -1.06
N ALA A 54 8.72 -17.27 -0.48
CA ALA A 54 8.68 -16.97 0.96
C ALA A 54 8.67 -18.25 1.82
N ASP A 55 8.17 -19.37 1.29
CA ASP A 55 8.19 -20.67 1.94
C ASP A 55 9.60 -21.18 2.27
N LYS A 56 10.61 -20.77 1.50
CA LYS A 56 12.01 -21.09 1.82
C LYS A 56 12.49 -20.36 3.07
N LEU A 57 12.07 -19.09 3.24
CA LEU A 57 12.40 -18.28 4.42
C LEU A 57 11.66 -18.80 5.66
N TRP A 58 10.38 -19.12 5.51
CA TRP A 58 9.58 -19.74 6.57
C TRP A 58 10.16 -21.09 7.01
N SER A 59 10.58 -21.93 6.06
CA SER A 59 11.23 -23.21 6.38
C SER A 59 12.56 -23.05 7.12
N ALA A 60 13.23 -21.90 6.94
CA ALA A 60 14.44 -21.53 7.68
C ALA A 60 14.14 -20.82 9.02
N GLY A 61 12.86 -20.66 9.40
CA GLY A 61 12.42 -20.06 10.66
C GLY A 61 12.25 -18.54 10.61
N TYR A 62 12.33 -17.91 9.44
CA TYR A 62 12.15 -16.46 9.30
C TYR A 62 10.68 -16.12 9.01
N HIS A 63 9.94 -15.77 10.05
CA HIS A 63 8.52 -15.37 9.97
C HIS A 63 8.26 -13.91 10.37
N GLY A 64 9.31 -13.13 10.64
CA GLY A 64 9.22 -11.73 11.09
C GLY A 64 9.19 -11.54 12.60
N SER A 65 9.36 -12.61 13.38
CA SER A 65 9.40 -12.55 14.85
C SER A 65 10.44 -11.56 15.37
N GLY A 66 10.04 -10.73 16.35
CA GLY A 66 10.90 -9.71 16.96
C GLY A 66 11.11 -8.45 16.12
N ILE A 67 10.45 -8.33 14.95
CA ILE A 67 10.48 -7.12 14.13
C ILE A 67 9.22 -6.28 14.39
N ARG A 68 9.39 -5.01 14.72
CA ARG A 68 8.33 -4.01 14.79
C ARG A 68 8.17 -3.30 13.44
N MET A 69 6.98 -3.41 12.86
CA MET A 69 6.65 -2.81 11.57
C MET A 69 5.42 -1.89 11.67
N GLY A 70 5.59 -0.66 11.19
CA GLY A 70 4.55 0.36 11.10
C GLY A 70 3.89 0.39 9.72
N VAL A 71 2.55 0.34 9.66
CA VAL A 71 1.78 0.55 8.43
C VAL A 71 1.05 1.88 8.52
N PHE A 72 1.46 2.84 7.69
CA PHE A 72 0.90 4.18 7.61
C PHE A 72 -0.15 4.23 6.51
N ASP A 73 -1.42 4.11 6.89
CA ASP A 73 -2.51 3.86 5.94
C ASP A 73 -3.89 4.27 6.51
N THR A 74 -4.95 3.63 6.04
CA THR A 74 -6.34 3.82 6.49
C THR A 74 -6.67 3.03 7.76
N GLY A 75 -5.69 2.42 8.44
CA GLY A 75 -5.88 1.68 9.69
C GLY A 75 -6.27 0.21 9.49
N ILE A 76 -6.77 -0.42 10.56
CA ILE A 76 -7.19 -1.84 10.55
C ILE A 76 -8.20 -2.13 11.66
N LYS A 77 -9.10 -3.08 11.42
CA LYS A 77 -9.97 -3.61 12.47
C LYS A 77 -9.17 -4.46 13.47
N SER A 78 -9.48 -4.36 14.77
CA SER A 78 -8.81 -5.13 15.83
C SER A 78 -9.04 -6.62 15.71
N ASP A 79 -10.22 -6.97 15.22
CA ASP A 79 -10.73 -8.31 15.03
C ASP A 79 -10.53 -8.81 13.60
N HIS A 80 -9.52 -8.28 12.88
CA HIS A 80 -9.22 -8.72 11.52
C HIS A 80 -9.05 -10.26 11.50
N PRO A 81 -9.80 -10.99 10.66
CA PRO A 81 -9.87 -12.44 10.77
C PRO A 81 -8.54 -13.11 10.41
N ALA A 82 -7.74 -12.46 9.56
CA ALA A 82 -6.49 -13.01 9.06
C ALA A 82 -5.21 -12.40 9.69
N VAL A 83 -5.27 -11.28 10.41
CA VAL A 83 -4.07 -10.62 10.96
C VAL A 83 -4.14 -10.70 12.48
N LYS A 84 -3.23 -11.44 13.11
CA LYS A 84 -3.32 -11.79 14.54
C LYS A 84 -2.37 -11.03 15.45
N ASN A 85 -1.20 -10.60 14.94
CA ASN A 85 -0.19 -9.95 15.75
C ASN A 85 -0.22 -8.41 15.65
N ILE A 86 -1.42 -7.83 15.78
CA ILE A 86 -1.61 -6.38 15.85
C ILE A 86 -1.26 -5.93 17.28
N LYS A 87 -0.09 -5.32 17.47
CA LYS A 87 0.37 -4.84 18.78
C LYS A 87 -0.26 -3.51 19.15
N GLU A 88 -0.39 -2.62 18.17
CA GLU A 88 -0.94 -1.29 18.39
C GLU A 88 -1.72 -0.77 17.19
N ARG A 89 -2.74 0.04 17.47
CA ARG A 89 -3.44 0.83 16.47
C ARG A 89 -3.57 2.26 17.00
N SER A 90 -3.01 3.20 16.26
CA SER A 90 -3.09 4.63 16.55
C SER A 90 -3.81 5.34 15.41
N ASN A 91 -4.45 6.46 15.73
CA ASN A 91 -5.12 7.30 14.76
C ASN A 91 -4.70 8.74 14.95
N TRP A 92 -4.20 9.32 13.86
CA TRP A 92 -3.67 10.67 13.80
C TRP A 92 -4.62 11.59 13.05
N THR A 93 -5.71 11.05 12.51
CA THR A 93 -6.76 11.81 11.84
C THR A 93 -7.74 12.40 12.85
N HIS A 94 -8.63 13.28 12.37
CA HIS A 94 -9.71 13.85 13.18
C HIS A 94 -10.91 12.92 13.35
N GLU A 95 -10.99 11.81 12.61
CA GLU A 95 -12.12 10.88 12.72
C GLU A 95 -11.98 10.00 13.98
N PRO A 96 -13.05 9.74 14.75
CA PRO A 96 -12.95 8.99 16.00
C PRO A 96 -12.96 7.46 15.77
N THR A 97 -12.07 6.94 14.91
CA THR A 97 -11.96 5.51 14.61
C THR A 97 -10.53 5.07 14.37
N LEU A 98 -10.22 3.84 14.81
CA LEU A 98 -8.99 3.11 14.48
C LEU A 98 -9.21 2.11 13.33
N ALA A 99 -10.47 1.78 13.05
CA ALA A 99 -10.85 0.80 12.06
C ALA A 99 -10.72 1.37 10.65
N ASP A 100 -10.41 0.47 9.73
CA ASP A 100 -10.34 0.76 8.32
C ASP A 100 -11.74 0.81 7.70
N GLY A 101 -12.15 1.99 7.24
CA GLY A 101 -13.39 2.18 6.48
C GLY A 101 -13.25 2.01 4.98
N LEU A 102 -12.02 1.93 4.45
CA LEU A 102 -11.72 1.86 3.01
C LEU A 102 -11.28 0.46 2.56
N GLY A 103 -10.59 -0.28 3.42
CA GLY A 103 -10.06 -1.61 3.16
C GLY A 103 -8.61 -1.63 2.69
N HIS A 104 -8.02 -0.48 2.37
CA HIS A 104 -6.65 -0.39 1.85
C HIS A 104 -5.60 -0.76 2.92
N GLY A 105 -5.66 -0.15 4.10
CA GLY A 105 -4.78 -0.49 5.21
C GLY A 105 -4.92 -1.95 5.65
N SER A 106 -6.14 -2.49 5.64
CA SER A 106 -6.40 -3.91 5.92
C SER A 106 -5.79 -4.83 4.86
N PHE A 107 -5.89 -4.45 3.58
CA PHE A 107 -5.25 -5.16 2.48
C PHE A 107 -3.73 -5.19 2.64
N VAL A 108 -3.11 -4.03 2.87
CA VAL A 108 -1.66 -3.89 3.07
C VAL A 108 -1.19 -4.73 4.27
N ALA A 109 -1.87 -4.61 5.41
CA ALA A 109 -1.59 -5.42 6.59
C ALA A 109 -1.74 -6.92 6.33
N GLY A 110 -2.71 -7.31 5.50
CA GLY A 110 -2.90 -8.69 5.06
C GLY A 110 -1.72 -9.23 4.25
N VAL A 111 -1.25 -8.48 3.27
CA VAL A 111 -0.07 -8.86 2.46
C VAL A 111 1.17 -9.03 3.36
N ILE A 112 1.29 -8.23 4.41
CA ILE A 112 2.41 -8.31 5.35
C ILE A 112 2.26 -9.50 6.30
N ALA A 113 1.15 -9.60 7.02
CA ALA A 113 1.07 -10.40 8.25
C ALA A 113 -0.12 -11.38 8.31
N SER A 114 -0.78 -11.65 7.19
CA SER A 114 -1.89 -12.60 7.15
C SER A 114 -1.46 -14.03 7.51
N VAL A 115 -2.27 -14.71 8.31
CA VAL A 115 -2.16 -16.15 8.62
C VAL A 115 -3.24 -16.98 7.92
N ASP A 116 -4.06 -16.37 7.06
CA ASP A 116 -5.06 -17.09 6.27
C ASP A 116 -4.36 -17.99 5.25
N PRO A 117 -4.59 -19.32 5.26
CA PRO A 117 -3.96 -20.25 4.30
C PRO A 117 -4.24 -19.90 2.83
N ASP A 118 -5.38 -19.27 2.55
CA ASP A 118 -5.76 -18.88 1.19
C ASP A 118 -5.03 -17.60 0.73
N CYS A 119 -4.49 -16.82 1.68
CA CYS A 119 -3.79 -15.56 1.41
C CYS A 119 -2.75 -15.29 2.51
N LEU A 120 -1.65 -16.04 2.53
CA LEU A 120 -0.59 -15.86 3.52
C LEU A 120 0.16 -14.55 3.31
N GLY A 121 0.51 -13.88 4.42
CA GLY A 121 1.41 -12.73 4.42
C GLY A 121 2.87 -13.16 4.48
N PHE A 122 3.79 -12.26 4.12
CA PHE A 122 5.23 -12.53 4.09
C PHE A 122 5.85 -12.76 5.48
N ALA A 123 5.38 -12.03 6.48
CA ALA A 123 5.91 -11.99 7.84
C ALA A 123 4.78 -12.11 8.88
N PRO A 124 4.14 -13.31 9.00
CA PRO A 124 2.97 -13.50 9.85
C PRO A 124 3.22 -13.29 11.35
N GLU A 125 4.48 -13.34 11.80
CA GLU A 125 4.87 -13.14 13.20
C GLU A 125 5.40 -11.73 13.50
N VAL A 126 5.38 -10.82 12.52
CA VAL A 126 5.79 -9.42 12.72
C VAL A 126 4.91 -8.73 13.76
N GLU A 127 5.51 -7.89 14.60
CA GLU A 127 4.78 -7.02 15.51
C GLU A 127 4.21 -5.86 14.70
N LEU A 128 2.92 -5.96 14.33
CA LEU A 128 2.29 -4.99 13.45
C LEU A 128 1.73 -3.83 14.26
N HIS A 129 2.17 -2.62 13.92
CA HIS A 129 1.64 -1.36 14.42
C HIS A 129 0.96 -0.63 13.26
N THR A 130 -0.28 -0.20 13.44
CA THR A 130 -0.99 0.53 12.38
C THR A 130 -1.19 1.98 12.76
N PHE A 131 -0.77 2.86 11.86
CA PHE A 131 -0.87 4.31 11.97
C PHE A 131 -1.93 4.77 10.98
N ARG A 132 -3.15 5.03 11.48
CA ARG A 132 -4.18 5.63 10.64
C ARG A 132 -3.85 7.09 10.40
N VAL A 133 -3.49 7.40 9.16
CA VAL A 133 -3.11 8.74 8.68
C VAL A 133 -3.99 9.19 7.50
N PHE A 134 -4.93 8.36 7.05
CA PHE A 134 -5.96 8.73 6.09
C PHE A 134 -7.35 8.59 6.70
N THR A 135 -8.21 9.55 6.38
CA THR A 135 -9.65 9.48 6.67
C THR A 135 -10.36 8.52 5.71
N ASN A 136 -11.64 8.24 5.97
CA ASN A 136 -12.44 7.43 5.04
C ASN A 136 -12.76 8.18 3.74
N ASP A 137 -12.67 9.51 3.75
CA ASP A 137 -12.76 10.37 2.58
C ASP A 137 -11.41 10.51 1.84
N GLN A 138 -10.41 9.69 2.18
CA GLN A 138 -9.05 9.73 1.62
C GLN A 138 -8.35 11.09 1.79
N VAL A 139 -8.66 11.79 2.88
CA VAL A 139 -7.98 13.02 3.28
C VAL A 139 -6.82 12.67 4.19
N SER A 140 -5.69 13.33 3.97
CA SER A 140 -4.53 13.26 4.86
C SER A 140 -3.83 14.60 4.92
N TYR A 141 -3.17 14.84 6.06
CA TYR A 141 -2.35 16.03 6.29
C TYR A 141 -0.94 15.62 6.68
N THR A 142 0.01 16.41 6.21
CA THR A 142 1.42 16.28 6.54
C THR A 142 1.68 16.23 8.03
N SER A 143 1.03 17.09 8.82
CA SER A 143 1.19 17.12 10.28
C SER A 143 0.90 15.76 10.93
N TRP A 144 -0.09 15.02 10.43
CA TRP A 144 -0.41 13.69 10.93
C TRP A 144 0.71 12.68 10.68
N PHE A 145 1.38 12.77 9.53
CA PHE A 145 2.58 11.98 9.27
C PHE A 145 3.72 12.38 10.19
N LEU A 146 3.98 13.69 10.33
CA LEU A 146 5.09 14.17 11.17
C LEU A 146 4.95 13.67 12.62
N ASP A 147 3.75 13.74 13.18
CA ASP A 147 3.48 13.28 14.55
C ASP A 147 3.56 11.76 14.66
N ALA A 148 2.98 11.03 13.70
CA ALA A 148 3.03 9.56 13.65
C ALA A 148 4.47 9.05 13.46
N PHE A 149 5.29 9.78 12.70
CA PHE A 149 6.70 9.51 12.49
C PHE A 149 7.52 9.71 13.77
N ASN A 150 7.26 10.78 14.51
CA ASN A 150 7.87 10.97 15.84
C ASN A 150 7.53 9.81 16.77
N TYR A 151 6.29 9.32 16.74
CA TYR A 151 5.88 8.15 17.53
C TYR A 151 6.58 6.87 17.09
N ALA A 152 6.74 6.64 15.78
CA ALA A 152 7.46 5.48 15.27
C ALA A 152 8.94 5.47 15.71
N ILE A 153 9.60 6.64 15.71
CA ILE A 153 10.96 6.80 16.25
C ILE A 153 10.95 6.49 17.76
N ALA A 154 10.04 7.12 18.51
CA ALA A 154 9.98 6.97 19.97
C ALA A 154 9.62 5.55 20.45
N THR A 155 9.04 4.72 19.57
CA THR A 155 8.69 3.32 19.85
C THR A 155 9.68 2.32 19.24
N ASP A 156 10.86 2.81 18.81
CA ASP A 156 11.93 2.00 18.21
C ASP A 156 11.40 1.11 17.09
N MET A 157 10.53 1.64 16.23
CA MET A 157 10.05 0.93 15.04
C MET A 157 11.25 0.58 14.16
N GLN A 158 11.24 -0.56 13.47
CA GLN A 158 12.36 -0.96 12.62
C GLN A 158 12.07 -0.73 11.13
N ILE A 159 10.80 -0.92 10.75
CA ILE A 159 10.36 -0.80 9.36
C ILE A 159 9.07 0.03 9.33
N VAL A 160 8.95 0.93 8.37
CA VAL A 160 7.70 1.65 8.09
C VAL A 160 7.31 1.48 6.62
N ASN A 161 6.03 1.20 6.38
CA ASN A 161 5.46 1.08 5.04
C ASN A 161 4.50 2.23 4.75
N LEU A 162 4.73 2.89 3.61
CA LEU A 162 3.94 3.99 3.09
C LEU A 162 3.41 3.64 1.70
N SER A 163 2.19 3.09 1.64
CA SER A 163 1.48 2.78 0.39
C SER A 163 0.73 4.01 -0.13
N ILE A 164 1.45 5.12 -0.27
CA ILE A 164 0.90 6.44 -0.57
C ILE A 164 1.80 7.15 -1.57
N GLY A 165 1.22 8.13 -2.25
CA GLY A 165 1.97 9.07 -3.08
C GLY A 165 1.48 10.50 -2.88
N GLY A 166 2.42 11.43 -2.86
CA GLY A 166 2.16 12.86 -2.99
C GLY A 166 2.86 13.44 -4.22
N PRO A 167 2.45 14.64 -4.66
CA PRO A 167 3.26 15.39 -5.62
C PRO A 167 4.69 15.58 -5.10
N ASP A 168 5.62 15.75 -6.02
CA ASP A 168 7.03 15.78 -5.66
C ASP A 168 7.48 17.14 -5.09
N TYR A 169 8.36 17.13 -4.08
CA TYR A 169 9.02 18.29 -3.41
C TYR A 169 8.17 19.46 -2.89
N LEU A 170 6.84 19.46 -2.99
CA LEU A 170 6.06 20.62 -2.52
C LEU A 170 5.85 20.64 -0.99
N ASP A 171 6.35 19.64 -0.26
CA ASP A 171 6.25 19.55 1.21
C ASP A 171 7.60 19.29 1.88
N GLU A 172 8.39 20.35 2.04
CA GLU A 172 9.72 20.30 2.66
C GLU A 172 9.68 19.68 4.07
N ALA A 173 8.66 19.99 4.87
CA ALA A 173 8.54 19.44 6.23
C ALA A 173 8.37 17.91 6.21
N PHE A 174 7.59 17.37 5.28
CA PHE A 174 7.46 15.94 5.09
C PHE A 174 8.78 15.32 4.65
N VAL A 175 9.44 15.94 3.67
CA VAL A 175 10.72 15.48 3.11
C VAL A 175 11.80 15.40 4.20
N ASP A 176 11.98 16.46 4.98
CA ASP A 176 12.94 16.51 6.08
C ASP A 176 12.67 15.43 7.13
N LYS A 177 11.40 15.17 7.41
CA LYS A 177 11.00 14.13 8.37
C LYS A 177 11.29 12.72 7.87
N VAL A 178 11.19 12.46 6.56
CA VAL A 178 11.61 11.18 5.97
C VAL A 178 13.11 10.97 6.14
N LEU A 179 13.92 12.02 5.92
CA LEU A 179 15.36 11.97 6.16
C LEU A 179 15.68 11.73 7.64
N GLU A 180 14.95 12.36 8.56
CA GLU A 180 15.11 12.15 10.00
C GLU A 180 14.81 10.70 10.40
N ILE A 181 13.70 10.13 9.92
CA ILE A 181 13.33 8.73 10.19
C ILE A 181 14.42 7.78 9.75
N THR A 182 14.86 7.92 8.50
CA THR A 182 15.85 7.02 7.91
C THR A 182 17.21 7.17 8.58
N SER A 183 17.57 8.38 9.00
CA SER A 183 18.76 8.67 9.81
C SER A 183 18.72 8.06 11.21
N ASN A 184 17.52 7.82 11.77
CA ASN A 184 17.35 7.09 13.03
C ASN A 184 17.43 5.54 12.85
N GLY A 185 17.75 5.06 11.65
CA GLY A 185 17.95 3.63 11.36
C GLY A 185 16.68 2.88 10.99
N LEU A 186 15.55 3.57 10.81
CA LEU A 186 14.31 2.98 10.34
C LEU A 186 14.37 2.74 8.83
N ILE A 187 13.99 1.54 8.40
CA ILE A 187 13.84 1.24 6.97
C ILE A 187 12.48 1.76 6.51
N MET A 188 12.47 2.71 5.58
CA MET A 188 11.25 3.17 4.93
C MET A 188 11.06 2.49 3.58
N VAL A 189 9.90 1.88 3.40
CA VAL A 189 9.44 1.30 2.13
C VAL A 189 8.22 2.07 1.66
N SER A 190 8.22 2.50 0.40
CA SER A 190 7.10 3.26 -0.16
C SER A 190 6.79 2.88 -1.60
N ALA A 191 5.51 2.96 -1.98
CA ALA A 191 5.07 2.70 -3.33
C ALA A 191 5.53 3.81 -4.28
N ILE A 192 6.04 3.45 -5.46
CA ILE A 192 6.65 4.43 -6.37
C ILE A 192 5.66 5.39 -7.03
N GLY A 193 4.37 5.06 -6.99
CA GLY A 193 3.29 5.80 -7.63
C GLY A 193 2.60 5.03 -8.75
N ASN A 194 1.40 5.50 -9.08
CA ASN A 194 0.50 4.90 -10.09
C ASN A 194 0.33 5.78 -11.34
N ASP A 195 1.22 6.75 -11.56
CA ASP A 195 1.15 7.75 -12.62
C ASP A 195 1.95 7.34 -13.88
N GLY A 196 2.34 6.07 -13.99
CA GLY A 196 2.98 5.49 -15.17
C GLY A 196 2.09 5.52 -16.42
N PRO A 197 2.63 5.17 -17.60
CA PRO A 197 3.91 4.50 -17.82
C PRO A 197 5.05 5.44 -18.22
N HIS A 198 4.78 6.74 -18.33
CA HIS A 198 5.76 7.72 -18.77
C HIS A 198 6.92 7.84 -17.76
N TYR A 199 8.09 8.27 -18.25
CA TYR A 199 9.23 8.58 -17.40
C TYR A 199 9.00 9.91 -16.68
N GLY A 200 9.44 10.01 -15.42
CA GLY A 200 9.33 11.24 -14.62
C GLY A 200 8.00 11.35 -13.87
N THR A 201 7.41 10.21 -13.52
CA THR A 201 6.08 10.13 -12.85
C THR A 201 6.18 9.63 -11.42
N LEU A 202 7.38 9.65 -10.84
CA LEU A 202 7.65 9.19 -9.47
C LEU A 202 6.87 10.04 -8.46
N ASN A 203 6.45 9.43 -7.35
CA ASN A 203 5.80 10.14 -6.26
C ASN A 203 6.68 10.15 -5.01
N ASN A 204 6.52 11.21 -4.21
CA ASN A 204 7.12 11.31 -2.89
C ASN A 204 6.34 10.46 -1.86
N PRO A 205 7.01 9.73 -0.93
CA PRO A 205 8.45 9.72 -0.63
C PRO A 205 9.32 8.69 -1.36
N ALA A 206 8.73 7.82 -2.19
CA ALA A 206 9.46 6.72 -2.82
C ALA A 206 10.58 7.15 -3.78
N ASP A 207 10.51 8.39 -4.28
CA ASP A 207 11.51 9.02 -5.13
C ASP A 207 12.80 9.43 -4.38
N GLN A 208 12.76 9.52 -3.06
CA GLN A 208 13.89 9.92 -2.22
C GLN A 208 14.97 8.85 -2.12
N ASN A 209 16.20 9.30 -1.85
CA ASN A 209 17.39 8.46 -1.84
C ASN A 209 17.42 7.39 -0.73
N ASP A 210 16.89 7.73 0.45
CA ASP A 210 16.95 6.88 1.64
C ASP A 210 15.68 6.03 1.81
N VAL A 211 14.78 6.08 0.83
CA VAL A 211 13.53 5.31 0.79
C VAL A 211 13.63 4.20 -0.23
N ILE A 212 13.22 2.99 0.15
CA ILE A 212 13.07 1.88 -0.80
C ILE A 212 11.77 2.08 -1.58
N GLY A 213 11.89 2.57 -2.80
CA GLY A 213 10.80 2.78 -3.73
C GLY A 213 10.46 1.51 -4.49
N VAL A 214 9.22 1.03 -4.33
CA VAL A 214 8.75 -0.25 -4.90
C VAL A 214 7.80 0.00 -6.06
N GLY A 215 8.15 -0.52 -7.24
CA GLY A 215 7.30 -0.53 -8.42
C GLY A 215 6.41 -1.76 -8.55
N GLY A 216 5.34 -1.66 -9.32
CA GLY A 216 4.39 -2.74 -9.55
C GLY A 216 4.69 -3.53 -10.82
N ILE A 217 4.69 -4.86 -10.73
CA ILE A 217 4.66 -5.80 -11.86
C ILE A 217 3.36 -6.62 -11.87
N ASP A 218 3.03 -7.20 -13.02
CA ASP A 218 1.95 -8.18 -13.17
C ASP A 218 2.45 -9.62 -12.95
N TYR A 219 1.52 -10.59 -12.96
CA TYR A 219 1.84 -12.02 -12.81
C TYR A 219 2.70 -12.60 -13.94
N ASN A 220 2.83 -11.89 -15.06
CA ASN A 220 3.73 -12.25 -16.17
C ASN A 220 5.12 -11.61 -16.00
N LYS A 221 5.37 -10.92 -14.87
CA LYS A 221 6.60 -10.19 -14.56
C LYS A 221 6.87 -9.00 -15.49
N ASN A 222 5.85 -8.50 -16.17
CA ASN A 222 5.94 -7.23 -16.89
C ASN A 222 5.72 -6.08 -15.91
N ILE A 223 6.43 -4.96 -16.12
CA ILE A 223 6.15 -3.73 -15.37
C ILE A 223 4.70 -3.33 -15.64
N ALA A 224 3.92 -3.18 -14.58
CA ALA A 224 2.52 -2.80 -14.69
C ALA A 224 2.42 -1.42 -15.34
N HIS A 225 1.41 -1.21 -16.19
CA HIS A 225 1.25 0.03 -16.95
C HIS A 225 1.19 1.27 -16.04
N PHE A 226 0.47 1.16 -14.92
CA PHE A 226 0.34 2.23 -13.93
C PHE A 226 1.65 2.51 -13.17
N SER A 227 2.59 1.57 -13.08
CA SER A 227 3.76 1.75 -12.21
C SER A 227 4.57 2.94 -12.68
N SER A 228 4.69 3.95 -11.80
CA SER A 228 5.55 5.10 -12.02
C SER A 228 7.01 4.65 -12.20
N ARG A 229 7.76 5.41 -13.00
CA ARG A 229 9.15 5.09 -13.34
C ARG A 229 9.93 6.32 -13.80
N GLY A 230 11.25 6.20 -13.74
CA GLY A 230 12.17 7.14 -14.35
C GLY A 230 13.19 7.68 -13.38
N MET A 231 13.70 8.86 -13.67
CA MET A 231 14.76 9.47 -12.87
C MET A 231 14.14 10.28 -11.74
N SER A 232 14.62 10.09 -10.52
CA SER A 232 14.35 10.96 -9.40
C SER A 232 14.88 12.35 -9.71
N THR A 233 14.01 13.33 -9.48
CA THR A 233 14.27 14.75 -9.64
C THR A 233 15.05 15.33 -8.44
N TRP A 234 15.18 14.55 -7.35
CA TRP A 234 15.78 14.94 -6.07
C TRP A 234 17.25 15.33 -6.22
N GLU A 235 17.99 14.56 -7.02
CA GLU A 235 19.42 14.77 -7.22
C GLU A 235 19.71 15.77 -8.35
N LEU A 236 18.71 16.29 -9.07
CA LEU A 236 18.94 17.21 -10.20
C LEU A 236 19.68 18.50 -9.83
N PRO A 237 19.47 19.13 -8.65
CA PRO A 237 20.24 20.31 -8.28
C PRO A 237 21.73 20.03 -8.05
N GLY A 238 22.11 18.79 -7.72
CA GLY A 238 23.47 18.43 -7.29
C GLY A 238 24.18 17.37 -8.15
N GLY A 239 23.52 16.78 -9.14
CA GLY A 239 24.05 15.67 -9.92
C GLY A 239 23.09 15.12 -10.97
N TYR A 240 23.34 13.88 -11.40
CA TYR A 240 22.43 13.15 -12.26
C TYR A 240 21.36 12.49 -11.39
N GLY A 241 20.09 12.55 -11.82
CA GLY A 241 19.02 11.84 -11.12
C GLY A 241 19.33 10.34 -10.97
N ARG A 242 18.74 9.69 -9.97
CA ARG A 242 18.77 8.23 -9.79
C ARG A 242 17.57 7.57 -10.44
N ALA A 243 17.79 6.43 -11.11
CA ALA A 243 16.68 5.66 -11.64
C ALA A 243 15.89 5.00 -10.49
N LYS A 244 14.57 5.14 -10.54
CA LYS A 244 13.60 4.49 -9.65
C LYS A 244 12.51 3.79 -10.49
N PRO A 245 11.84 2.76 -9.97
CA PRO A 245 11.92 2.21 -8.60
C PRO A 245 13.23 1.47 -8.30
N ASP A 246 13.57 1.29 -7.02
CA ASP A 246 14.76 0.51 -6.60
C ASP A 246 14.54 -0.98 -6.84
N VAL A 247 13.32 -1.44 -6.57
CA VAL A 247 12.89 -2.84 -6.74
C VAL A 247 11.45 -2.90 -7.25
N THR A 248 11.06 -4.05 -7.79
CA THR A 248 9.67 -4.29 -8.23
C THR A 248 9.04 -5.45 -7.46
N ALA A 249 7.75 -5.32 -7.15
CA ALA A 249 6.95 -6.38 -6.56
C ALA A 249 5.64 -6.60 -7.34
N TYR A 250 5.00 -7.77 -7.16
CA TYR A 250 3.65 -7.98 -7.70
C TYR A 250 2.73 -6.90 -7.13
N GLY A 251 2.13 -6.11 -8.02
CA GLY A 251 1.27 -4.98 -7.65
C GLY A 251 -0.03 -4.92 -8.46
N LYS A 252 -0.12 -5.65 -9.58
CA LYS A 252 -1.35 -5.75 -10.37
C LYS A 252 -2.16 -6.98 -9.97
N ASP A 253 -3.43 -6.76 -9.61
CA ASP A 253 -4.41 -7.82 -9.29
C ASP A 253 -3.93 -8.77 -8.17
N VAL A 254 -3.25 -8.22 -7.16
CA VAL A 254 -2.81 -8.97 -5.98
C VAL A 254 -4.00 -9.30 -5.10
N GLY A 255 -4.16 -10.58 -4.76
CA GLY A 255 -5.19 -11.03 -3.82
C GLY A 255 -4.91 -10.55 -2.40
N GLY A 256 -5.96 -10.11 -1.70
CA GLY A 256 -5.90 -9.73 -0.29
C GLY A 256 -6.59 -10.75 0.61
N SER A 257 -6.25 -10.72 1.89
CA SER A 257 -6.94 -11.53 2.90
C SER A 257 -8.35 -11.00 3.17
N LYS A 258 -9.21 -11.83 3.77
CA LYS A 258 -10.58 -11.44 4.09
C LYS A 258 -10.55 -10.28 5.11
N ILE A 259 -11.23 -9.18 4.76
CA ILE A 259 -11.33 -7.98 5.60
C ILE A 259 -12.56 -8.06 6.54
N GLN A 260 -13.54 -8.91 6.19
CA GLN A 260 -14.75 -9.16 6.98
C GLN A 260 -14.94 -10.67 7.14
N GLY A 261 -15.32 -11.09 8.35
CA GLY A 261 -15.72 -12.46 8.68
C GLY A 261 -17.21 -12.70 8.50
#